data_AF-A0A497P7V2-F1
#
_entry.id   AF-A0A497P7V2-F1
#
_cell.length_a   1.000
_cell.length_b   1.000
_cell.length_c   1.000
_cell.angle_alpha   90.00
_cell.angle_beta   90.00
_cell.angle_gamma   90.00
#
_symmetry.space_group_name_H-M   'P 1'
#
loop_
_entity.id
_entity.type
_entity.pdbx_description
1 polymer ?
#
loop_
_entity_poly.entity_id
_entity_poly.type
_entity_poly.pdbx_seq_one_letter_code
_entity_poly.pdbx_strand_id
1 'polypeptide(L)'
;MCKVKAKLGRRRVTLQTIGYRGKKEARTPTADLRQARCFIVPKKDAKGLKVGSTKTVQIGRKKIPCTVKKWSHGSRLLVPKEQYPLRDLSPNTIKRVIVK
;
A
#
# COMPACT_ATOMS: atom_id res chain seq x y z
N MET A 1 9.97 4.04 -2.70
CA MET A 1 8.97 4.07 -1.61
C MET A 1 8.18 5.35 -1.70
N CYS A 2 6.88 5.23 -1.89
CA CYS A 2 5.95 6.34 -1.94
C CYS A 2 4.89 6.20 -0.86
N LYS A 3 4.26 7.31 -0.50
CA LYS A 3 3.12 7.32 0.41
C LYS A 3 1.84 7.38 -0.43
N VAL A 4 0.84 6.59 -0.07
CA VAL A 4 -0.45 6.54 -0.76
C VAL A 4 -1.62 6.63 0.19
N LYS A 5 -2.62 7.39 -0.23
CA LYS A 5 -3.93 7.44 0.40
C LYS A 5 -4.66 6.13 0.11
N ALA A 6 -5.09 5.46 1.16
CA ALA A 6 -5.84 4.23 1.08
C ALA A 6 -7.01 4.24 2.07
N LYS A 7 -7.92 3.30 1.87
CA LYS A 7 -8.98 2.99 2.82
C LYS A 7 -8.82 1.55 3.29
N LEU A 8 -8.77 1.35 4.60
CA LEU A 8 -8.66 0.05 5.25
C LEU A 8 -9.93 -0.18 6.06
N GLY A 9 -10.84 -1.00 5.54
CA GLY A 9 -12.20 -1.10 6.09
C GLY A 9 -12.91 0.25 6.04
N ARG A 10 -13.28 0.81 7.21
CA ARG A 10 -13.93 2.14 7.31
C ARG A 10 -12.94 3.31 7.47
N ARG A 11 -11.66 3.04 7.74
CA ARG A 11 -10.66 4.06 8.08
C ARG A 11 -9.90 4.53 6.83
N ARG A 12 -9.73 5.84 6.68
CA ARG A 12 -8.81 6.43 5.69
C ARG A 12 -7.42 6.47 6.32
N VAL A 13 -6.42 5.94 5.63
CA VAL A 13 -5.06 5.79 6.14
C VAL A 13 -4.04 6.18 5.06
N THR A 14 -2.84 6.52 5.49
CA THR A 14 -1.70 6.70 4.58
C THR A 14 -0.78 5.50 4.72
N LEU A 15 -0.59 4.77 3.62
CA LEU A 15 0.28 3.61 3.55
C LEU A 15 1.60 4.00 2.91
N GLN A 16 2.69 3.35 3.32
CA GLN A 16 3.95 3.43 2.58
C GLN A 16 4.06 2.21 1.67
N THR A 17 4.53 2.39 0.44
CA THR A 17 4.71 1.29 -0.51
C THR A 17 6.09 0.67 -0.38
N ILE A 18 6.14 -0.65 -0.54
CA ILE A 18 7.38 -1.40 -0.74
C ILE A 18 7.32 -1.99 -2.15
N GLY A 19 8.22 -1.55 -3.02
CA GLY A 19 8.44 -2.13 -4.35
C GLY A 19 9.74 -2.92 -4.41
N TYR A 20 9.98 -3.60 -5.53
CA TYR A 20 11.24 -4.33 -5.79
C TYR A 20 12.38 -3.40 -6.21
N ARG A 21 12.08 -2.42 -7.08
CA ARG A 21 13.06 -1.45 -7.55
C ARG A 21 13.09 -0.25 -6.61
N GLY A 22 14.27 0.09 -6.10
CA GLY A 22 14.45 1.24 -5.22
C GLY A 22 14.13 2.57 -5.92
N LYS A 23 14.12 3.66 -5.16
CA LYS A 23 13.82 5.03 -5.67
C LYS A 23 14.68 5.42 -6.90
N LYS A 24 15.93 4.93 -6.96
CA LYS A 24 16.88 5.17 -8.06
C LYS A 24 16.39 4.65 -9.42
N GLU A 25 15.73 3.49 -9.44
CA GLU A 25 15.30 2.85 -10.69
C GLU A 25 13.89 3.25 -11.11
N ALA A 26 13.01 3.55 -10.14
CA ALA A 26 11.64 3.94 -10.44
C ALA A 26 11.56 5.30 -11.15
N ARG A 27 12.51 6.21 -10.90
CA ARG A 27 12.60 7.60 -11.44
C ARG A 27 11.42 8.53 -11.10
N THR A 28 10.20 8.00 -10.91
CA THR A 28 8.99 8.75 -10.58
C THR A 28 8.16 8.05 -9.50
N PRO A 29 7.41 8.79 -8.67
CA PRO A 29 6.49 8.22 -7.68
C PRO A 29 5.41 7.31 -8.29
N THR A 30 4.96 7.63 -9.50
CA THR A 30 3.96 6.84 -10.25
C THR A 30 4.51 5.45 -10.61
N ALA A 31 5.75 5.39 -11.09
CA ALA A 31 6.41 4.14 -11.44
C ALA A 31 6.72 3.29 -10.19
N ASP A 32 7.17 3.92 -9.11
CA ASP A 32 7.37 3.24 -7.82
C ASP A 32 6.06 2.60 -7.33
N LEU A 33 4.94 3.33 -7.44
CA LEU A 33 3.64 2.81 -7.03
C LEU A 33 3.16 1.62 -7.89
N ARG A 34 3.39 1.65 -9.21
CA ARG A 34 3.02 0.54 -10.10
C ARG A 34 3.77 -0.75 -9.77
N GLN A 35 4.96 -0.62 -9.21
CA GLN A 35 5.82 -1.74 -8.81
C GLN A 35 5.64 -2.10 -7.33
N ALA A 36 4.75 -1.44 -6.61
CA ALA A 36 4.48 -1.73 -5.21
C ALA A 36 3.97 -3.16 -5.07
N ARG A 37 4.65 -3.94 -4.23
CA ARG A 37 4.31 -5.32 -3.89
C ARG A 37 3.63 -5.44 -2.54
N CYS A 38 4.02 -4.59 -1.59
CA CYS A 38 3.45 -4.59 -0.24
C CYS A 38 3.15 -3.16 0.24
N PHE A 39 2.34 -3.06 1.29
CA PHE A 39 2.02 -1.79 1.92
C PHE A 39 2.33 -1.82 3.42
N ILE A 40 3.06 -0.84 3.92
CA ILE A 40 3.29 -0.64 5.35
C ILE A 40 2.18 0.24 5.91
N VAL A 41 1.57 -0.25 6.98
CA VAL A 41 0.66 0.51 7.84
C VAL A 41 1.47 1.04 9.02
N PRO A 42 1.63 2.37 9.16
CA PRO A 42 2.33 2.95 10.30
C PRO A 42 1.67 2.56 11.64
N LYS A 43 2.47 2.48 12.72
CA LYS A 43 2.03 2.11 14.08
C LYS A 43 0.72 2.79 14.52
N LYS A 44 0.55 4.08 14.24
CA LYS A 44 -0.66 4.86 14.60
C LYS A 44 -1.95 4.30 13.99
N ASP A 45 -1.86 3.75 12.78
CA ASP A 45 -2.99 3.23 12.00
C ASP A 45 -3.09 1.70 12.08
N ALA A 46 -2.05 1.04 12.59
CA ALA A 46 -1.96 -0.41 12.73
C ALA A 46 -2.78 -0.97 13.91
N LYS A 47 -3.21 -0.12 14.85
CA LYS A 47 -4.00 -0.55 16.02
C LYS A 47 -5.31 -1.20 15.56
N GLY A 48 -5.55 -2.44 16.00
CA GLY A 48 -6.71 -3.26 15.61
C GLY A 48 -6.48 -4.18 14.41
N LEU A 49 -5.30 -4.15 13.78
CA LEU A 49 -4.95 -5.12 12.74
C LEU A 49 -4.33 -6.38 13.36
N LYS A 50 -5.08 -7.48 13.32
CA LYS A 50 -4.65 -8.81 13.77
C LYS A 50 -3.73 -9.45 12.73
N VAL A 51 -2.56 -9.92 13.16
CA VAL A 51 -1.63 -10.67 12.30
C VAL A 51 -2.30 -11.95 11.82
N GLY A 52 -2.06 -12.34 10.57
CA GLY A 52 -2.68 -13.50 9.93
C GLY A 52 -4.08 -13.25 9.38
N SER A 53 -4.75 -12.15 9.77
CA SER A 53 -6.05 -11.81 9.19
C SER A 53 -5.93 -11.24 7.77
N THR A 54 -6.96 -11.44 6.96
CA THR A 54 -7.10 -10.78 5.66
C THR A 54 -7.86 -9.46 5.81
N LYS A 55 -7.34 -8.40 5.20
CA LYS A 55 -7.97 -7.08 5.14
C LYS A 55 -7.95 -6.54 3.72
N THR A 56 -9.06 -5.97 3.29
CA THR A 56 -9.15 -5.31 1.99
C THR A 56 -8.63 -3.88 2.09
N VAL A 57 -7.57 -3.60 1.34
CA VAL A 57 -7.06 -2.25 1.12
C VAL A 57 -7.69 -1.70 -0.14
N GLN A 58 -8.32 -0.54 -0.05
CA GLN A 58 -8.82 0.16 -1.22
C GLN A 58 -7.89 1.33 -1.55
N ILE A 59 -7.36 1.33 -2.78
CA ILE A 59 -6.52 2.41 -3.33
C ILE A 59 -7.18 2.91 -4.61
N GLY A 60 -7.70 4.14 -4.57
CA GLY A 60 -8.57 4.65 -5.63
C GLY A 60 -9.81 3.76 -5.81
N ARG A 61 -9.97 3.21 -7.01
CA ARG A 61 -11.06 2.29 -7.36
C ARG A 61 -10.74 0.81 -7.10
N LYS A 62 -9.47 0.44 -6.91
CA LYS A 62 -9.06 -0.96 -6.76
C LYS A 62 -9.18 -1.41 -5.31
N LYS A 63 -9.81 -2.56 -5.10
CA LYS A 63 -9.92 -3.26 -3.81
C LYS A 63 -8.94 -4.43 -3.82
N ILE A 64 -8.03 -4.45 -2.86
CA ILE A 64 -6.88 -5.35 -2.84
C ILE A 64 -6.96 -6.16 -1.55
N PRO A 65 -7.27 -7.46 -1.60
CA PRO A 65 -7.20 -8.32 -0.43
C PRO A 65 -5.74 -8.53 -0.03
N CYS A 66 -5.42 -8.20 1.21
CA CYS A 66 -4.07 -8.31 1.76
C CYS A 66 -4.06 -9.12 3.06
N THR A 67 -3.07 -9.98 3.23
CA THR A 67 -2.79 -10.64 4.50
C THR A 67 -1.96 -9.72 5.37
N VAL A 68 -2.37 -9.56 6.64
CA VAL A 68 -1.66 -8.75 7.62
C VAL A 68 -0.49 -9.54 8.21
N LYS A 69 0.73 -9.03 8.08
CA LYS A 69 1.95 -9.55 8.72
C LYS A 69 2.50 -8.56 9.75
N LYS A 70 3.32 -9.06 10.67
CA LYS A 70 4.07 -8.21 11.62
C LYS A 70 5.10 -7.38 10.84
N TRP A 71 5.25 -6.11 11.21
CA TRP A 71 6.31 -5.23 10.73
C TRP A 71 6.96 -4.50 11.92
N SER A 72 8.03 -3.76 11.66
CA SER A 72 8.86 -3.11 12.68
C SER A 72 8.09 -2.15 13.60
N HIS A 73 8.52 -2.08 14.87
CA HIS A 73 8.04 -1.18 15.92
C HIS A 73 6.51 -1.03 16.04
N GLY A 74 5.76 -2.14 15.88
CA GLY A 74 4.29 -2.15 16.02
C GLY A 74 3.52 -1.69 14.78
N SER A 75 4.24 -1.38 13.70
CA SER A 75 3.64 -1.24 12.37
C SER A 75 3.20 -2.61 11.83
N ARG A 76 2.40 -2.61 10.76
CA ARG A 76 1.98 -3.85 10.09
C ARG A 76 2.33 -3.80 8.61
N LEU A 77 2.57 -4.97 8.05
CA LEU A 77 2.78 -5.14 6.61
C LEU A 77 1.52 -5.77 6.03
N LEU A 78 0.98 -5.17 4.97
CA LEU A 78 -0.10 -5.72 4.20
C LEU A 78 0.50 -6.34 2.94
N VAL A 79 0.32 -7.65 2.81
CA VAL A 79 0.82 -8.44 1.69
C VAL A 79 -0.36 -8.82 0.80
N PRO A 80 -0.53 -8.17 -0.36
CA PRO A 80 -1.50 -8.53 -1.38
C PRO A 80 -1.30 -9.97 -1.88
N LYS A 81 -2.37 -10.58 -2.37
CA LYS A 81 -2.29 -11.87 -3.08
C LYS A 81 -1.57 -11.74 -4.42
N GLU A 82 -1.81 -10.64 -5.14
CA GLU A 82 -1.18 -10.33 -6.43
C GLU A 82 0.18 -9.67 -6.25
N GLN A 83 1.14 -9.97 -7.12
CA GLN A 83 2.48 -9.38 -7.06
C GLN A 83 2.52 -7.89 -7.41
N TYR A 84 1.67 -7.44 -8.35
CA TYR A 84 1.57 -6.04 -8.79
C TYR A 84 0.13 -5.53 -8.68
N PRO A 85 -0.40 -5.38 -7.45
CA PRO A 85 -1.80 -5.07 -7.21
C PRO A 85 -2.25 -3.73 -7.81
N LEU A 86 -1.35 -2.86 -8.24
CA LEU A 86 -1.67 -1.51 -8.76
C LEU A 86 -1.32 -1.32 -10.24
N ARG A 87 -0.91 -2.38 -10.96
CA ARG A 87 -0.46 -2.29 -12.36
C ARG A 87 -1.48 -1.61 -13.28
N ASP A 88 -2.76 -1.93 -13.11
CA ASP A 88 -3.84 -1.54 -14.02
C ASP A 88 -4.51 -0.20 -13.66
N LEU A 89 -4.04 0.47 -12.59
CA LEU A 89 -4.57 1.77 -12.26
C LEU A 89 -4.17 2.80 -13.32
N SER A 90 -5.16 3.61 -13.71
CA SER A 90 -4.93 4.71 -14.63
C SER A 90 -3.93 5.71 -14.03
N PRO A 91 -3.04 6.31 -14.85
CA PRO A 91 -2.07 7.28 -14.36
C PRO A 91 -2.69 8.44 -13.58
N ASN A 92 -3.88 8.90 -13.99
CA ASN A 92 -4.61 9.97 -13.31
C ASN A 92 -5.08 9.56 -11.91
N THR A 93 -5.52 8.30 -11.74
CA THR A 93 -5.87 7.78 -10.42
C THR A 93 -4.64 7.68 -9.52
N ILE A 94 -3.52 7.19 -10.07
CA ILE A 94 -2.25 7.09 -9.33
C ILE A 94 -1.80 8.46 -8.82
N LYS A 95 -1.80 9.48 -9.68
CA LYS A 95 -1.41 10.85 -9.30
C LYS A 95 -2.27 11.42 -8.17
N ARG A 96 -3.55 11.08 -8.10
CA ARG A 96 -4.48 11.55 -7.05
C ARG A 96 -4.30 10.85 -5.71
N VAL A 97 -3.87 9.59 -5.71
CA VAL A 97 -3.72 8.80 -4.47
C VAL A 97 -2.33 8.94 -3.86
N ILE A 98 -1.31 9.31 -4.65
CA ILE A 98 0.03 9.59 -4.13
C ILE A 98 -0.02 10.82 -3.22
N VAL A 99 0.61 10.71 -2.06
CA VAL A 99 0.85 11.83 -1.14
C VAL A 99 2.18 12.45 -1.54
N LYS A 100 2.17 13.75 -1.84
CA LYS A 100 3.38 14.55 -2.08
C LYS A 100 4.06 14.87 -0.76
#